data_AF-A0A1C5UTJ3-F1
#
_entry.id   AF-A0A1C5UTJ3-F1
#
_cell.length_a   1.000
_cell.length_b   1.000
_cell.length_c   1.000
_cell.angle_alpha   90.00
_cell.angle_beta   90.00
_cell.angle_gamma   90.00
#
_symmetry.space_group_name_H-M   'P 1'
#
loop_
_entity.id
_entity.type
_entity.pdbx_description
1 polymer ?
#
loop_
_entity_poly.entity_id
_entity_poly.type
_entity_poly.pdbx_seq_one_letter_code
_entity_poly.pdbx_strand_id
1 'polypeptide(L)'
;MKYGQIEKAYFENRPNRFIAYVDRLSQQERVHVKNTGRCRELLLPGAEVYLARGSEDKKEERKTKYDLVAVKKGERIINMDSQAPNQAVYEWLLEKKLFPDLVSVRPETTYGDSRFDFYVETQDEKIFLEVKGVTLERDGVVLFPDAPSERAVKHVKELITAARNGFGAYLIFVIQMQDVQYFMPNEETQPEFAEVLREARREGVKILAYDCQVTPQSMEIRKPVPVKLSLLDRIEKPLLSWYDRGRRILPWREDPTPYHVWVSEIMLQQTRVEAVKPYYDRFMQTLPDIASLAAAEEETLLKLWEGLGYYNRVRNLNKAAVMIMEEYGGRMPDEYEEIQKLPGIGSYTAGAIASIAYHRKAPAVDGNVLRVLGRLRMDGGDIMQQSVKKRVEEELFLSMGEERPGDFNQALMELGAMVCIPNGEPRCGQCPWENLCLAHREGRETEFPVKSAKKPRTIEEKTVLIILDENRAALCKRPSKGLLAGMYEFPSISGKRTEEEVLSYLKDRGLSVLRIEPLRECRHIFTHKEWHMTGYFIRVDELSRQTDGEYIFAEKNEAKDKYPIPSAYDVYRKYFYEKIV
;
A
#
# COMPACT_ATOMS: atom_id res chain seq x y z
N MET A 1 -23.84 -15.77 28.65
CA MET A 1 -25.19 -15.61 29.20
C MET A 1 -26.02 -16.89 29.02
N LYS A 2 -26.95 -17.20 29.94
CA LYS A 2 -27.79 -18.41 29.87
C LYS A 2 -29.29 -18.09 29.96
N TYR A 3 -30.09 -18.80 29.20
CA TYR A 3 -31.54 -18.85 29.35
C TYR A 3 -31.93 -19.97 30.30
N GLY A 4 -33.11 -19.84 30.92
CA GLY A 4 -33.71 -20.89 31.74
C GLY A 4 -34.27 -22.04 30.89
N GLN A 5 -35.53 -22.41 31.14
CA GLN A 5 -36.19 -23.44 30.36
C GLN A 5 -36.45 -22.96 28.92
N ILE A 6 -35.97 -23.75 27.95
CA ILE A 6 -36.16 -23.51 26.51
C ILE A 6 -37.10 -24.56 25.93
N GLU A 7 -38.07 -24.11 25.14
CA GLU A 7 -38.96 -24.95 24.34
C GLU A 7 -38.79 -24.67 22.85
N LYS A 8 -38.95 -25.72 22.03
CA LYS A 8 -38.93 -25.61 20.56
C LYS A 8 -40.34 -25.36 20.04
N ALA A 9 -40.44 -24.49 19.03
CA ALA A 9 -41.68 -24.22 18.29
C ALA A 9 -41.35 -23.88 16.82
N TYR A 10 -42.39 -23.66 16.01
CA TYR A 10 -42.26 -23.27 14.61
C TYR A 10 -42.92 -21.93 14.36
N PHE A 11 -42.20 -21.00 13.76
CA PHE A 11 -42.70 -19.65 13.51
C PHE A 11 -43.84 -19.67 12.47
N GLU A 12 -44.93 -18.96 12.74
CA GLU A 12 -46.04 -18.81 11.78
C GLU A 12 -46.05 -17.40 11.18
N ASN A 13 -46.22 -16.38 12.03
CA ASN A 13 -46.28 -14.98 11.59
C ASN A 13 -45.94 -14.00 12.72
N ARG A 14 -45.59 -12.76 12.35
CA ARG A 14 -45.21 -11.67 13.26
C ARG A 14 -46.07 -10.44 12.95
N PRO A 15 -47.23 -10.25 13.61
CA PRO A 15 -48.13 -9.15 13.31
C PRO A 15 -47.54 -7.77 13.64
N ASN A 16 -46.60 -7.69 14.58
CA ASN A 16 -45.90 -6.46 14.92
C ASN A 16 -44.51 -6.76 15.51
N ARG A 17 -43.72 -5.71 15.78
CA ARG A 17 -42.33 -5.87 16.23
C ARG A 17 -42.14 -6.59 17.59
N PHE A 18 -43.19 -6.73 18.41
CA PHE A 18 -43.08 -7.32 19.75
C PHE A 18 -43.78 -8.65 19.89
N ILE A 19 -44.65 -9.04 18.95
CA ILE A 19 -45.50 -10.24 19.08
C ILE A 19 -45.32 -11.11 17.86
N ALA A 20 -45.17 -12.42 18.09
CA ALA A 20 -45.22 -13.45 17.07
C ALA A 20 -46.20 -14.56 17.48
N TYR A 21 -46.71 -15.27 16.48
CA TYR A 21 -47.43 -16.52 16.64
C TYR A 21 -46.56 -17.67 16.18
N VAL A 22 -46.56 -18.74 16.95
CA VAL A 22 -45.75 -19.93 16.72
C VAL A 22 -46.61 -21.18 16.92
N ASP A 23 -46.39 -22.21 16.12
CA ASP A 23 -46.96 -23.53 16.35
C ASP A 23 -46.09 -24.29 17.37
N ARG A 24 -46.70 -24.64 18.49
CA ARG A 24 -46.12 -25.48 19.52
C ARG A 24 -47.07 -26.64 19.78
N LEU A 25 -46.66 -27.85 19.37
CA LEU A 25 -47.46 -29.08 19.52
C LEU A 25 -48.85 -29.00 18.86
N SER A 26 -48.92 -28.46 17.63
CA SER A 26 -50.16 -28.27 16.87
C SER A 26 -51.14 -27.29 17.52
N GLN A 27 -50.61 -26.34 18.30
CA GLN A 27 -51.36 -25.25 18.91
C GLN A 27 -50.64 -23.93 18.68
N GLN A 28 -51.40 -22.94 18.22
CA GLN A 28 -50.90 -21.59 18.05
C GLN A 28 -50.68 -20.94 19.42
N GLU A 29 -49.44 -20.55 19.71
CA GLU A 29 -49.03 -19.86 20.93
C GLU A 29 -48.61 -18.43 20.59
N ARG A 30 -49.04 -17.48 21.43
CA ARG A 30 -48.66 -16.07 21.31
C ARG A 30 -47.41 -15.80 22.15
N VAL A 31 -46.32 -15.39 21.50
CA VAL A 31 -45.02 -15.18 22.15
C VAL A 31 -44.55 -13.73 21.98
N HIS A 32 -43.74 -13.26 22.92
CA HIS A 32 -43.07 -11.98 22.82
C HIS A 32 -41.76 -12.13 22.03
N VAL A 33 -41.48 -11.22 21.10
CA VAL A 33 -40.25 -11.20 20.31
C VAL A 33 -39.26 -10.26 20.99
N LYS A 34 -38.19 -10.80 21.55
CA LYS A 34 -37.12 -10.02 22.20
C LYS A 34 -36.18 -9.27 21.23
N ASN A 35 -36.56 -9.18 19.97
CA ASN A 35 -35.89 -8.39 18.95
C ASN A 35 -36.86 -7.35 18.40
N THR A 36 -36.52 -6.07 18.48
CA THR A 36 -37.36 -5.00 17.92
C THR A 36 -37.07 -4.72 16.45
N GLY A 37 -36.03 -5.33 15.87
CA GLY A 37 -35.63 -5.19 14.47
C GLY A 37 -36.60 -5.88 13.52
N ARG A 38 -36.30 -5.80 12.21
CA ARG A 38 -37.21 -6.31 11.16
C ARG A 38 -37.26 -7.83 11.12
N CYS A 39 -36.13 -8.50 11.32
CA CYS A 39 -35.98 -9.96 11.39
C CYS A 39 -36.66 -10.74 10.25
N ARG A 40 -36.80 -10.15 9.05
CA ARG A 40 -37.57 -10.73 7.94
C ARG A 40 -36.87 -11.94 7.33
N GLU A 41 -35.55 -11.90 7.35
CA GLU A 41 -34.62 -12.92 6.89
C GLU A 41 -34.45 -14.08 7.90
N LEU A 42 -34.95 -13.89 9.12
CA LEU A 42 -34.83 -14.83 10.23
C LEU A 42 -36.15 -15.54 10.52
N LEU A 43 -37.23 -14.77 10.65
CA LEU A 43 -38.56 -15.27 11.01
C LEU A 43 -39.38 -15.54 9.74
N LEU A 44 -39.02 -16.61 9.04
CA LEU A 44 -39.77 -17.13 7.90
C LEU A 44 -40.81 -18.14 8.39
N PRO A 45 -42.03 -18.19 7.81
CA PRO A 45 -43.02 -19.20 8.15
C PRO A 45 -42.43 -20.62 8.09
N GLY A 46 -42.64 -21.41 9.14
CA GLY A 46 -42.07 -22.75 9.33
C GLY A 46 -40.66 -22.78 9.94
N ALA A 47 -40.02 -21.63 10.20
CA ALA A 47 -38.70 -21.60 10.83
C ALA A 47 -38.75 -22.17 12.25
N GLU A 48 -37.81 -23.05 12.57
CA GLU A 48 -37.65 -23.56 13.94
C GLU A 48 -37.17 -22.44 14.86
N VAL A 49 -37.91 -22.17 15.93
CA VAL A 49 -37.63 -21.13 16.91
C VAL A 49 -37.52 -21.71 18.32
N TYR A 50 -36.76 -21.03 19.16
CA TYR A 50 -36.52 -21.39 20.54
C TYR A 50 -37.10 -20.33 21.47
N LEU A 51 -37.91 -20.82 22.41
CA LEU A 51 -38.73 -20.03 23.31
C LEU A 51 -38.21 -20.16 24.73
N ALA A 52 -37.81 -19.05 25.34
CA ALA A 52 -37.50 -18.99 26.76
C ALA A 52 -38.77 -18.76 27.57
N ARG A 53 -38.99 -19.58 28.60
CA ARG A 53 -40.08 -19.36 29.55
C ARG A 53 -39.76 -18.17 30.45
N GLY A 54 -40.71 -17.24 30.60
CA GLY A 54 -40.54 -16.09 31.50
C GLY A 54 -40.31 -16.51 32.95
N SER A 55 -39.51 -15.74 33.70
CA SER A 55 -39.24 -16.00 35.12
C SER A 55 -40.54 -15.96 35.95
N GLU A 56 -40.69 -16.89 36.89
CA GLU A 56 -41.92 -17.02 37.69
C GLU A 56 -42.25 -15.78 38.53
N ASP A 57 -41.23 -15.00 38.89
CA ASP A 57 -41.33 -13.81 39.76
C ASP A 57 -41.94 -12.57 39.08
N LYS A 58 -42.27 -12.63 37.79
CA LYS A 58 -42.89 -11.51 37.02
C LYS A 58 -44.24 -11.89 36.40
N LYS A 59 -44.94 -12.86 37.00
CA LYS A 59 -46.21 -13.40 36.49
C LYS A 59 -47.35 -12.38 36.44
N GLU A 60 -47.39 -11.40 37.35
CA GLU A 60 -48.56 -10.51 37.49
C GLU A 60 -48.65 -9.40 36.41
N GLU A 61 -47.59 -9.12 35.64
CA GLU A 61 -47.58 -8.06 34.61
C GLU A 61 -47.38 -8.56 33.17
N ARG A 62 -46.99 -9.82 32.96
CA ARG A 62 -46.63 -10.32 31.61
C ARG A 62 -47.82 -10.87 30.83
N LYS A 63 -48.06 -10.31 29.63
CA LYS A 63 -49.12 -10.75 28.69
C LYS A 63 -48.79 -12.02 27.87
N THR A 64 -47.56 -12.51 27.92
CA THR A 64 -47.11 -13.71 27.18
C THR A 64 -46.28 -14.62 28.09
N LYS A 65 -46.39 -15.93 27.89
CA LYS A 65 -45.67 -16.95 28.69
C LYS A 65 -44.22 -17.14 28.24
N TYR A 66 -43.96 -16.90 26.96
CA TYR A 66 -42.70 -17.20 26.30
C TYR A 66 -42.12 -15.99 25.58
N ASP A 67 -40.80 -15.89 25.65
CA ASP A 67 -39.97 -14.97 24.89
C ASP A 67 -39.29 -15.76 23.75
N LEU A 68 -39.47 -15.37 22.49
CA LEU A 68 -38.70 -15.89 21.36
C LEU A 68 -37.28 -15.32 21.44
N VAL A 69 -36.32 -16.20 21.71
CA VAL A 69 -34.92 -15.83 22.01
C VAL A 69 -33.93 -16.27 20.93
N ALA A 70 -34.26 -17.28 20.13
CA ALA A 70 -33.40 -17.73 19.05
C ALA A 70 -34.21 -18.37 17.91
N VAL A 71 -33.57 -18.49 16.74
CA VAL A 71 -34.14 -19.09 15.54
C VAL A 71 -33.08 -19.92 14.81
N LYS A 72 -33.49 -21.02 14.20
CA LYS A 72 -32.64 -21.84 13.33
C LYS A 72 -32.75 -21.35 11.88
N LYS A 73 -31.62 -20.95 11.29
CA LYS A 73 -31.47 -20.56 9.87
C LYS A 73 -30.48 -21.50 9.19
N GLY A 74 -30.96 -22.35 8.28
CA GLY A 74 -30.16 -23.47 7.78
C GLY A 74 -29.72 -24.37 8.94
N GLU A 75 -28.42 -24.64 9.07
CA GLU A 75 -27.86 -25.38 10.22
C GLU A 75 -27.45 -24.50 11.41
N ARG A 76 -27.58 -23.18 11.30
CA ARG A 76 -27.11 -22.24 12.32
C ARG A 76 -28.24 -21.86 13.27
N ILE A 77 -27.90 -21.69 14.55
CA ILE A 77 -28.79 -21.06 15.53
C ILE A 77 -28.34 -19.61 15.68
N ILE A 78 -29.30 -18.69 15.54
CA ILE A 78 -29.09 -17.26 15.67
C ILE A 78 -29.83 -16.79 16.91
N ASN A 79 -29.10 -16.18 17.84
CA ASN A 79 -29.71 -15.54 19.00
C ASN A 79 -30.40 -14.25 18.54
N MET A 80 -31.64 -14.04 18.99
CA MET A 80 -32.47 -12.91 18.61
C MET A 80 -32.72 -11.93 19.76
N ASP A 81 -32.32 -12.26 20.97
CA ASP A 81 -32.52 -11.39 22.13
C ASP A 81 -31.64 -10.15 22.01
N SER A 82 -32.24 -8.96 21.87
CA SER A 82 -31.49 -7.72 21.69
C SER A 82 -30.74 -7.28 22.95
N GLN A 83 -31.04 -7.87 24.12
CA GLN A 83 -30.32 -7.60 25.37
C GLN A 83 -29.15 -8.56 25.60
N ALA A 84 -29.11 -9.70 24.90
CA ALA A 84 -28.08 -10.70 25.06
C ALA A 84 -26.66 -10.20 24.71
N PRO A 85 -26.45 -9.36 23.67
CA PRO A 85 -25.12 -8.81 23.37
C PRO A 85 -24.45 -8.11 24.54
N ASN A 86 -25.16 -7.19 25.20
CA ASN A 86 -24.60 -6.42 26.32
C ASN A 86 -24.27 -7.34 27.49
N GLN A 87 -25.16 -8.28 27.83
CA GLN A 87 -24.91 -9.24 28.90
C GLN A 87 -23.71 -10.14 28.59
N ALA A 88 -23.58 -10.62 27.35
CA ALA A 88 -22.45 -11.45 26.93
C ALA A 88 -21.13 -10.68 26.98
N VAL A 89 -21.12 -9.40 26.56
CA VAL A 89 -19.94 -8.54 26.67
C VAL A 89 -19.59 -8.27 28.13
N TYR A 90 -20.58 -7.99 28.98
CA TYR A 90 -20.34 -7.77 30.41
C TYR A 90 -19.66 -8.97 31.07
N GLU A 91 -20.21 -10.17 30.89
CA GLU A 91 -19.62 -11.42 31.40
C GLU A 91 -18.21 -11.63 30.85
N TRP A 92 -18.02 -11.41 29.54
CA TRP A 92 -16.72 -11.58 28.87
C TRP A 92 -15.66 -10.56 29.34
N LEU A 93 -16.05 -9.32 29.63
CA LEU A 93 -15.14 -8.32 30.20
C LEU A 93 -14.65 -8.76 31.58
N LEU A 94 -15.53 -9.31 32.43
CA LEU A 94 -15.17 -9.79 33.76
C LEU A 94 -14.20 -10.98 33.74
N GLU A 95 -14.14 -11.73 32.64
CA GLU A 95 -13.15 -12.79 32.43
C GLU A 95 -11.74 -12.25 32.16
N LYS A 96 -11.57 -10.92 32.01
CA LYS A 96 -10.29 -10.24 31.76
C LYS A 96 -9.55 -10.74 30.51
N LYS A 97 -10.27 -11.30 29.54
CA LYS A 97 -9.70 -11.75 28.26
C LYS A 97 -9.36 -10.59 27.33
N LEU A 98 -10.22 -9.56 27.29
CA LEU A 98 -9.97 -8.36 26.47
C LEU A 98 -9.05 -7.36 27.19
N PHE A 99 -9.23 -7.20 28.50
CA PHE A 99 -8.44 -6.30 29.35
C PHE A 99 -7.86 -7.10 30.53
N PRO A 100 -6.64 -7.67 30.40
CA PRO A 100 -6.01 -8.46 31.46
C PRO A 100 -5.84 -7.71 32.79
N ASP A 101 -5.62 -6.41 32.71
CA ASP A 101 -5.37 -5.48 33.82
C ASP A 101 -6.65 -4.74 34.29
N LEU A 102 -7.83 -5.26 33.94
CA LEU A 102 -9.13 -4.68 34.29
C LEU A 102 -9.24 -4.36 35.79
N VAL A 103 -9.61 -3.11 36.09
CA VAL A 103 -9.88 -2.57 37.43
C VAL A 103 -11.38 -2.56 37.70
N SER A 104 -12.19 -1.95 36.82
CA SER A 104 -13.64 -1.86 37.01
C SER A 104 -14.43 -1.81 35.70
N VAL A 105 -15.69 -2.26 35.75
CA VAL A 105 -16.66 -2.17 34.65
C VAL A 105 -17.96 -1.58 35.20
N ARG A 106 -18.43 -0.49 34.60
CA ARG A 106 -19.66 0.21 34.97
C ARG A 106 -20.63 0.23 33.78
N PRO A 107 -21.75 -0.51 33.84
CA PRO A 107 -22.75 -0.47 32.78
C PRO A 107 -23.45 0.88 32.65
N GLU A 108 -23.96 1.14 31.45
CA GLU A 108 -24.87 2.24 31.12
C GLU A 108 -24.40 3.64 31.57
N THR A 109 -23.16 3.99 31.25
CA THR A 109 -22.51 5.24 31.68
C THR A 109 -22.73 6.36 30.66
N THR A 110 -23.13 7.54 31.13
CA THR A 110 -23.34 8.72 30.28
C THR A 110 -22.03 9.47 30.00
N TYR A 111 -21.83 9.87 28.75
CA TYR A 111 -20.77 10.77 28.31
C TYR A 111 -21.30 11.68 27.21
N GLY A 112 -21.17 12.99 27.38
CA GLY A 112 -21.81 13.94 26.46
C GLY A 112 -23.33 13.72 26.41
N ASP A 113 -23.85 13.50 25.20
CA ASP A 113 -25.27 13.34 24.93
C ASP A 113 -25.68 11.87 24.67
N SER A 114 -24.75 10.92 24.87
CA SER A 114 -24.97 9.48 24.73
C SER A 114 -24.75 8.75 26.04
N ARG A 115 -25.43 7.61 26.13
CA ARG A 115 -25.27 6.63 27.19
C ARG A 115 -24.64 5.40 26.56
N PHE A 116 -23.34 5.21 26.84
CA PHE A 116 -22.59 4.06 26.36
C PHE A 116 -22.90 2.83 27.21
N ASP A 117 -22.82 1.66 26.58
CA ASP A 117 -23.14 0.40 27.24
C ASP A 117 -22.22 0.12 28.42
N PHE A 118 -20.93 0.45 28.31
CA PHE A 118 -19.96 0.28 29.39
C PHE A 118 -18.96 1.43 29.47
N TYR A 119 -18.57 1.73 30.71
CA TYR A 119 -17.34 2.43 31.03
C TYR A 119 -16.40 1.45 31.73
N VAL A 120 -15.19 1.33 31.21
CA VAL A 120 -14.19 0.37 31.66
C VAL A 120 -12.96 1.14 32.15
N GLU A 121 -12.41 0.73 33.29
CA GLU A 121 -11.12 1.23 33.79
C GLU A 121 -10.13 0.08 33.83
N THR A 122 -8.98 0.31 33.22
CA THR A 122 -7.79 -0.54 33.32
C THR A 122 -6.75 0.15 34.20
N GLN A 123 -5.53 -0.38 34.32
CA GLN A 123 -4.49 0.31 35.10
C GLN A 123 -4.06 1.62 34.44
N ASP A 124 -4.05 1.64 33.10
CA ASP A 124 -3.49 2.74 32.32
C ASP A 124 -4.55 3.61 31.60
N GLU A 125 -5.77 3.07 31.40
CA GLU A 125 -6.75 3.69 30.51
C GLU A 125 -8.16 3.79 31.12
N LYS A 126 -8.87 4.85 30.71
CA LYS A 126 -10.31 5.02 30.92
C LYS A 126 -11.01 4.89 29.59
N ILE A 127 -11.98 3.98 29.50
CA ILE A 127 -12.49 3.48 28.24
C ILE A 127 -14.01 3.62 28.18
N PHE A 128 -14.53 4.19 27.09
CA PHE A 128 -15.94 4.11 26.72
C PHE A 128 -16.15 3.01 25.69
N LEU A 129 -17.13 2.14 25.92
CA LEU A 129 -17.39 0.97 25.11
C LEU A 129 -18.87 0.88 24.73
N GLU A 130 -19.13 0.78 23.44
CA GLU A 130 -20.45 0.57 22.85
C GLU A 130 -20.55 -0.84 22.25
N VAL A 131 -21.69 -1.48 22.44
CA VAL A 131 -22.01 -2.82 21.93
C VAL A 131 -23.11 -2.74 20.88
N LYS A 132 -22.92 -3.48 19.78
CA LYS A 132 -23.93 -3.65 18.73
C LYS A 132 -24.18 -5.13 18.48
N GLY A 133 -25.42 -5.58 18.68
CA GLY A 133 -25.85 -6.91 18.26
C GLY A 133 -25.96 -7.00 16.74
N VAL A 134 -25.42 -8.07 16.17
CA VAL A 134 -25.42 -8.32 14.72
C VAL A 134 -26.08 -9.66 14.44
N THR A 135 -27.21 -9.61 13.74
CA THR A 135 -27.99 -10.80 13.35
C THR A 135 -28.19 -10.92 11.84
N LEU A 136 -27.95 -9.85 11.07
CA LEU A 136 -28.08 -9.86 9.62
C LEU A 136 -26.88 -10.56 8.99
N GLU A 137 -27.16 -11.61 8.22
CA GLU A 137 -26.16 -12.46 7.59
C GLU A 137 -26.57 -12.80 6.14
N ARG A 138 -25.60 -12.72 5.23
CA ARG A 138 -25.71 -13.07 3.81
C ARG A 138 -24.46 -13.83 3.39
N ASP A 139 -24.60 -15.09 3.01
CA ASP A 139 -23.52 -15.95 2.47
C ASP A 139 -22.25 -16.00 3.32
N GLY A 140 -22.42 -16.07 4.65
CA GLY A 140 -21.36 -16.11 5.65
C GLY A 140 -20.79 -14.73 6.02
N VAL A 141 -21.27 -13.65 5.41
CA VAL A 141 -20.90 -12.27 5.74
C VAL A 141 -21.96 -11.64 6.62
N VAL A 142 -21.54 -10.99 7.70
CA VAL A 142 -22.45 -10.31 8.64
C VAL A 142 -22.40 -8.80 8.49
N LEU A 143 -23.57 -8.19 8.62
CA LEU A 143 -23.82 -6.80 8.23
C LEU A 143 -24.51 -6.04 9.36
N PHE A 144 -24.11 -4.79 9.56
CA PHE A 144 -24.83 -3.86 10.44
C PHE A 144 -24.86 -2.45 9.85
N PRO A 145 -25.98 -1.70 9.96
CA PRO A 145 -27.22 -2.11 10.62
C PRO A 145 -28.16 -2.92 9.70
N ASP A 146 -29.15 -3.59 10.29
CA ASP A 146 -30.23 -4.30 9.58
C ASP A 146 -31.36 -3.34 9.12
N ALA A 147 -31.46 -2.18 9.76
CA ALA A 147 -32.33 -1.06 9.40
C ALA A 147 -31.65 0.28 9.74
N PRO A 148 -31.99 1.39 9.06
CA PRO A 148 -31.38 2.69 9.35
C PRO A 148 -31.52 3.08 10.83
N SER A 149 -30.43 3.56 11.44
CA SER A 149 -30.37 3.95 12.84
C SER A 149 -29.52 5.21 13.03
N GLU A 150 -30.17 6.37 13.13
CA GLU A 150 -29.49 7.64 13.45
C GLU A 150 -28.79 7.59 14.82
N ARG A 151 -29.39 6.86 15.77
CA ARG A 151 -28.80 6.63 17.09
C ARG A 151 -27.46 5.89 16.99
N ALA A 152 -27.36 4.89 16.12
CA ALA A 152 -26.11 4.16 15.93
C ALA A 152 -25.01 5.08 15.39
N VAL A 153 -25.32 5.93 14.42
CA VAL A 153 -24.38 6.93 13.90
C VAL A 153 -23.96 7.93 15.00
N LYS A 154 -24.92 8.46 15.75
CA LYS A 154 -24.66 9.40 16.86
C LYS A 154 -23.69 8.81 17.89
N HIS A 155 -23.93 7.58 18.33
CA HIS A 155 -23.05 6.92 19.31
C HIS A 155 -21.62 6.75 18.78
N VAL A 156 -21.42 6.43 17.50
CA VAL A 156 -20.06 6.33 16.93
C VAL A 156 -19.39 7.71 16.86
N LYS A 157 -20.11 8.78 16.48
CA LYS A 157 -19.59 10.16 16.50
C LYS A 157 -19.14 10.56 17.92
N GLU A 158 -19.89 10.18 18.94
CA GLU A 158 -19.50 10.47 20.31
C GLU A 158 -18.33 9.62 20.82
N LEU A 159 -18.17 8.38 20.35
CA LEU A 159 -16.95 7.58 20.60
C LEU A 159 -15.73 8.25 19.95
N ILE A 160 -15.87 8.83 18.76
CA ILE A 160 -14.80 9.63 18.13
C ILE A 160 -14.43 10.81 19.03
N THR A 161 -15.43 11.53 19.55
CA THR A 161 -15.19 12.65 20.48
C THR A 161 -14.51 12.19 21.76
N ALA A 162 -14.88 11.02 22.30
CA ALA A 162 -14.20 10.43 23.46
C ALA A 162 -12.74 10.10 23.16
N ALA A 163 -12.45 9.47 22.02
CA ALA A 163 -11.10 9.17 21.57
C ALA A 163 -10.23 10.43 21.42
N ARG A 164 -10.78 11.48 20.78
CA ARG A 164 -10.10 12.78 20.63
C ARG A 164 -9.82 13.47 21.96
N ASN A 165 -10.62 13.18 23.00
CA ASN A 165 -10.43 13.69 24.36
C ASN A 165 -9.50 12.80 25.22
N GLY A 166 -8.83 11.81 24.62
CA GLY A 166 -7.84 10.97 25.29
C GLY A 166 -8.41 9.77 26.05
N PHE A 167 -9.70 9.45 25.89
CA PHE A 167 -10.26 8.20 26.39
C PHE A 167 -9.98 7.06 25.42
N GLY A 168 -9.82 5.84 25.92
CA GLY A 168 -9.98 4.66 25.08
C GLY A 168 -11.43 4.60 24.57
N ALA A 169 -11.62 4.24 23.30
CA ALA A 169 -12.94 4.16 22.68
C ALA A 169 -13.09 2.85 21.93
N TYR A 170 -14.09 2.06 22.28
CA TYR A 170 -14.33 0.73 21.71
C TYR A 170 -15.74 0.61 21.16
N LEU A 171 -15.86 0.04 19.97
CA LEU A 171 -17.12 -0.38 19.38
C LEU A 171 -17.05 -1.88 19.11
N ILE A 172 -17.89 -2.66 19.81
CA ILE A 172 -17.89 -4.12 19.71
C ILE A 172 -19.17 -4.59 19.01
N PHE A 173 -18.99 -5.20 17.85
CA PHE A 173 -20.04 -5.94 17.14
C PHE A 173 -20.10 -7.37 17.67
N VAL A 174 -21.18 -7.69 18.37
CA VAL A 174 -21.46 -9.03 18.89
C VAL A 174 -22.30 -9.76 17.85
N ILE A 175 -21.67 -10.69 17.15
CA ILE A 175 -22.30 -11.46 16.10
C ILE A 175 -23.00 -12.65 16.76
N GLN A 176 -24.33 -12.61 16.74
CA GLN A 176 -25.21 -13.51 17.49
C GLN A 176 -25.36 -14.89 16.82
N MET A 177 -24.28 -15.40 16.25
CA MET A 177 -24.14 -16.67 15.54
C MET A 177 -22.65 -17.04 15.43
N GLN A 178 -22.36 -18.26 14.97
CA GLN A 178 -20.99 -18.77 14.85
C GLN A 178 -20.53 -18.98 13.39
N ASP A 179 -19.21 -18.98 13.20
CA ASP A 179 -18.54 -19.39 11.94
C ASP A 179 -18.89 -18.51 10.74
N VAL A 180 -18.81 -17.20 10.99
CA VAL A 180 -18.92 -16.16 9.95
C VAL A 180 -17.54 -15.84 9.38
N GLN A 181 -17.51 -15.35 8.14
CA GLN A 181 -16.26 -15.05 7.44
C GLN A 181 -15.64 -13.73 7.90
N TYR A 182 -16.46 -12.67 7.92
CA TYR A 182 -16.06 -11.32 8.33
C TYR A 182 -17.30 -10.42 8.51
N PHE A 183 -17.11 -9.30 9.18
CA PHE A 183 -18.08 -8.23 9.36
C PHE A 183 -17.82 -7.08 8.39
N MET A 184 -18.88 -6.47 7.85
CA MET A 184 -18.79 -5.18 7.13
C MET A 184 -20.01 -4.30 7.45
N PRO A 185 -19.90 -2.96 7.35
CA PRO A 185 -21.06 -2.10 7.44
C PRO A 185 -22.03 -2.34 6.27
N ASN A 186 -23.32 -2.24 6.54
CA ASN A 186 -24.37 -2.39 5.54
C ASN A 186 -24.58 -1.08 4.78
N GLU A 187 -23.72 -0.83 3.79
CA GLU A 187 -23.77 0.39 2.95
C GLU A 187 -25.09 0.53 2.19
N GLU A 188 -25.72 -0.58 1.77
CA GLU A 188 -27.03 -0.53 1.10
C GLU A 188 -28.13 0.03 2.00
N THR A 189 -28.03 -0.23 3.30
CA THR A 189 -29.05 0.17 4.27
C THR A 189 -28.78 1.55 4.86
N GLN A 190 -27.52 1.87 5.19
CA GLN A 190 -27.16 3.17 5.74
C GLN A 190 -25.70 3.53 5.37
N PRO A 191 -25.45 4.19 4.23
CA PRO A 191 -24.12 4.61 3.79
C PRO A 191 -23.37 5.46 4.83
N GLU A 192 -24.07 6.38 5.50
CA GLU A 192 -23.50 7.24 6.56
C GLU A 192 -22.87 6.42 7.70
N PHE A 193 -23.43 5.25 8.01
CA PHE A 193 -22.87 4.39 9.05
C PHE A 193 -21.50 3.80 8.64
N ALA A 194 -21.32 3.46 7.37
CA ALA A 194 -20.02 3.00 6.86
C ALA A 194 -18.98 4.14 6.88
N GLU A 195 -19.40 5.36 6.53
CA GLU A 195 -18.53 6.54 6.57
C GLU A 195 -18.04 6.85 7.99
N VAL A 196 -18.96 6.89 8.96
CA VAL A 196 -18.59 7.19 10.35
C VAL A 196 -17.72 6.08 10.97
N LEU A 197 -17.88 4.80 10.58
CA LEU A 197 -16.96 3.74 11.03
C LEU A 197 -15.55 3.93 10.47
N ARG A 198 -15.41 4.38 9.22
CA ARG A 198 -14.09 4.67 8.64
C ARG A 198 -13.43 5.85 9.33
N GLU A 199 -14.21 6.89 9.65
CA GLU A 199 -13.73 8.01 10.47
C GLU A 199 -13.30 7.51 11.86
N ALA A 200 -14.14 6.73 12.53
CA ALA A 200 -13.84 6.17 13.85
C ALA A 200 -12.53 5.38 13.87
N ARG A 201 -12.27 4.55 12.86
CA ARG A 201 -10.99 3.84 12.71
C ARG A 201 -9.80 4.79 12.58
N ARG A 202 -9.94 5.88 11.81
CA ARG A 202 -8.86 6.88 11.63
C ARG A 202 -8.57 7.65 12.91
N GLU A 203 -9.61 7.93 13.69
CA GLU A 203 -9.55 8.68 14.95
C GLU A 203 -9.17 7.80 16.16
N GLY A 204 -8.80 6.54 15.93
CA GLY A 204 -8.28 5.66 16.98
C GLY A 204 -9.33 4.83 17.73
N VAL A 205 -10.61 4.90 17.35
CA VAL A 205 -11.65 4.03 17.92
C VAL A 205 -11.38 2.57 17.54
N LYS A 206 -11.29 1.69 18.53
CA LYS A 206 -11.08 0.25 18.35
C LYS A 206 -12.40 -0.41 17.95
N ILE A 207 -12.51 -0.80 16.68
CA ILE A 207 -13.69 -1.48 16.14
C ILE A 207 -13.43 -2.98 16.12
N LEU A 208 -14.14 -3.72 16.96
CA LEU A 208 -13.99 -5.16 17.11
C LEU A 208 -15.26 -5.87 16.68
N ALA A 209 -15.13 -7.09 16.16
CA ALA A 209 -16.24 -7.98 15.92
C ALA A 209 -15.90 -9.36 16.49
N TYR A 210 -16.84 -9.98 17.18
CA TYR A 210 -16.69 -11.31 17.73
C TYR A 210 -17.92 -12.15 17.42
N ASP A 211 -17.68 -13.39 16.98
CA ASP A 211 -18.76 -14.37 16.87
C ASP A 211 -19.09 -14.98 18.23
N CYS A 212 -20.29 -15.53 18.32
CA CYS A 212 -20.78 -16.16 19.53
C CYS A 212 -21.00 -17.64 19.29
N GLN A 213 -20.61 -18.46 20.26
CA GLN A 213 -21.19 -19.80 20.36
C GLN A 213 -22.64 -19.65 20.81
N VAL A 214 -23.57 -20.10 19.96
CA VAL A 214 -25.01 -20.02 20.22
C VAL A 214 -25.59 -21.41 20.32
N THR A 215 -26.24 -21.68 21.44
CA THR A 215 -27.09 -22.85 21.65
C THR A 215 -28.51 -22.38 21.92
N PRO A 216 -29.53 -23.26 21.93
CA PRO A 216 -30.86 -22.85 22.35
C PRO A 216 -30.88 -22.23 23.76
N GLN A 217 -29.99 -22.69 24.66
CA GLN A 217 -29.95 -22.29 26.07
C GLN A 217 -28.90 -21.22 26.40
N SER A 218 -27.99 -20.86 25.49
CA SER A 218 -26.90 -19.95 25.82
C SER A 218 -26.34 -19.18 24.63
N MET A 219 -25.67 -18.07 24.96
CA MET A 219 -24.83 -17.31 24.04
C MET A 219 -23.56 -16.87 24.77
N GLU A 220 -22.40 -17.12 24.16
CA GLU A 220 -21.09 -16.78 24.71
C GLU A 220 -20.17 -16.24 23.62
N ILE A 221 -19.41 -15.18 23.93
CA ILE A 221 -18.40 -14.61 23.03
C ILE A 221 -17.31 -15.66 22.78
N ARG A 222 -16.98 -15.92 21.51
CA ARG A 222 -16.09 -17.04 21.14
C ARG A 222 -14.78 -16.59 20.52
N LYS A 223 -14.78 -16.13 19.26
CA LYS A 223 -13.54 -15.78 18.54
C LYS A 223 -13.67 -14.47 17.76
N PRO A 224 -12.56 -13.74 17.55
CA PRO A 224 -12.56 -12.51 16.75
C PRO A 224 -12.95 -12.80 15.30
N VAL A 225 -13.64 -11.84 14.70
CA VAL A 225 -14.10 -11.85 13.32
C VAL A 225 -13.45 -10.67 12.60
N PRO A 226 -12.85 -10.87 11.41
CA PRO A 226 -12.26 -9.78 10.67
C PRO A 226 -13.27 -8.65 10.38
N VAL A 227 -12.88 -7.40 10.66
CA VAL A 227 -13.68 -6.21 10.37
C VAL A 227 -13.22 -5.61 9.03
N LYS A 228 -14.14 -5.49 8.07
CA LYS A 228 -13.88 -4.98 6.72
C LYS A 228 -14.72 -3.72 6.50
N LEU A 229 -14.10 -2.55 6.59
CA LEU A 229 -14.79 -1.25 6.50
C LEU A 229 -14.69 -0.64 5.10
N SER A 230 -13.81 -1.15 4.25
CA SER A 230 -13.51 -0.61 2.93
C SER A 230 -13.19 -1.71 1.93
N LEU A 231 -13.19 -1.36 0.65
CA LEU A 231 -12.76 -2.28 -0.41
C LEU A 231 -11.33 -2.79 -0.16
N LEU A 232 -10.42 -1.92 0.32
CA LEU A 232 -9.01 -2.27 0.55
C LEU A 232 -8.83 -3.34 1.63
N ASP A 233 -9.70 -3.40 2.64
CA ASP A 233 -9.59 -4.43 3.69
C ASP A 233 -9.78 -5.86 3.14
N ARG A 234 -10.36 -5.99 1.94
CA ARG A 234 -10.68 -7.29 1.31
C ARG A 234 -9.64 -7.77 0.30
N ILE A 235 -8.59 -6.98 0.04
CA ILE A 235 -7.69 -7.25 -1.09
C ILE A 235 -6.52 -8.16 -0.73
N GLU A 236 -6.09 -8.15 0.54
CA GLU A 236 -4.87 -8.81 0.99
C GLU A 236 -4.90 -10.33 0.79
N LYS A 237 -5.91 -11.02 1.32
CA LYS A 237 -6.00 -12.48 1.24
C LYS A 237 -5.94 -13.02 -0.20
N PRO A 238 -6.76 -12.55 -1.15
CA PRO A 238 -6.66 -13.02 -2.53
C PRO A 238 -5.35 -12.59 -3.20
N LEU A 239 -4.78 -11.44 -2.85
CA LEU A 239 -3.50 -10.96 -3.38
C LEU A 239 -2.33 -11.87 -2.94
N LEU A 240 -2.21 -12.13 -1.63
CA LEU A 240 -1.16 -12.99 -1.08
C LEU A 240 -1.28 -14.42 -1.62
N SER A 241 -2.50 -14.96 -1.68
CA SER A 241 -2.72 -16.28 -2.28
C SER A 241 -2.29 -16.36 -3.75
N TRP A 242 -2.49 -15.28 -4.51
CA TRP A 242 -2.00 -15.21 -5.89
C TRP A 242 -0.48 -15.08 -5.97
N TYR A 243 0.12 -14.28 -5.09
CA TYR A 243 1.57 -14.08 -5.02
C TYR A 243 2.31 -15.38 -4.67
N ASP A 244 1.79 -16.14 -3.71
CA ASP A 244 2.36 -17.41 -3.26
C ASP A 244 2.34 -18.50 -4.35
N ARG A 245 1.43 -18.42 -5.33
CA ARG A 245 1.33 -19.40 -6.43
C ARG A 245 2.42 -19.27 -7.48
N GLY A 246 3.09 -18.12 -7.60
CA GLY A 246 3.99 -17.92 -8.74
C GLY A 246 4.66 -16.55 -8.84
N ARG A 247 5.09 -15.96 -7.72
CA ARG A 247 5.94 -14.77 -7.74
C ARG A 247 7.24 -15.04 -8.52
N ARG A 248 7.74 -14.03 -9.24
CA ARG A 248 9.07 -14.12 -9.87
C ARG A 248 10.16 -14.26 -8.80
N ILE A 249 11.07 -15.21 -9.03
CA ILE A 249 12.31 -15.38 -8.27
C ILE A 249 13.29 -14.29 -8.71
N LEU A 250 13.73 -13.45 -7.77
CA LEU A 250 14.64 -12.33 -8.00
C LEU A 250 15.73 -12.35 -6.92
N PRO A 251 17.01 -12.06 -7.23
CA PRO A 251 18.10 -12.18 -6.26
C PRO A 251 17.84 -11.45 -4.93
N TRP A 252 17.38 -10.20 -5.00
CA TRP A 252 17.06 -9.37 -3.84
C TRP A 252 15.77 -9.75 -3.09
N ARG A 253 14.96 -10.67 -3.63
CA ARG A 253 13.79 -11.23 -2.93
C ARG A 253 14.12 -12.52 -2.19
N GLU A 254 15.08 -13.28 -2.69
CA GLU A 254 15.50 -14.54 -2.08
C GLU A 254 16.44 -14.31 -0.89
N ASP A 255 17.14 -13.16 -0.87
CA ASP A 255 17.90 -12.69 0.28
C ASP A 255 17.55 -11.23 0.59
N PRO A 256 16.42 -10.97 1.28
CA PRO A 256 15.86 -9.64 1.49
C PRO A 256 16.51 -8.90 2.67
N THR A 257 17.85 -8.88 2.76
CA THR A 257 18.54 -8.05 3.77
C THR A 257 18.26 -6.56 3.54
N PRO A 258 18.34 -5.69 4.57
CA PRO A 258 18.13 -4.25 4.40
C PRO A 258 18.97 -3.64 3.28
N TYR A 259 20.24 -4.07 3.16
CA TYR A 259 21.14 -3.63 2.11
C TYR A 259 20.68 -4.09 0.72
N HIS A 260 20.32 -5.36 0.56
CA HIS A 260 19.87 -5.93 -0.71
C HIS A 260 18.58 -5.28 -1.20
N VAL A 261 17.59 -5.15 -0.31
CA VAL A 261 16.32 -4.49 -0.58
C VAL A 261 16.60 -3.04 -0.98
N TRP A 262 17.37 -2.31 -0.19
CA TRP A 262 17.66 -0.91 -0.46
C TRP A 262 18.32 -0.67 -1.83
N VAL A 263 19.39 -1.42 -2.14
CA VAL A 263 20.09 -1.30 -3.43
C VAL A 263 19.14 -1.62 -4.59
N SER A 264 18.40 -2.73 -4.49
CA SER A 264 17.50 -3.14 -5.57
C SER A 264 16.37 -2.14 -5.80
N GLU A 265 15.78 -1.60 -4.72
CA GLU A 265 14.70 -0.62 -4.80
C GLU A 265 15.18 0.69 -5.42
N ILE A 266 16.39 1.14 -5.09
CA ILE A 266 16.98 2.33 -5.73
C ILE A 266 17.25 2.08 -7.22
N MET A 267 17.74 0.89 -7.60
CA MET A 267 17.94 0.54 -9.00
C MET A 267 16.63 0.47 -9.78
N LEU A 268 15.56 -0.09 -9.18
CA LEU A 268 14.25 -0.27 -9.80
C LEU A 268 13.47 1.03 -10.00
N GLN A 269 13.90 2.14 -9.39
CA GLN A 269 13.29 3.45 -9.67
C GLN A 269 13.36 3.78 -11.17
N GLN A 270 12.20 3.81 -11.82
CA GLN A 270 12.04 4.08 -13.25
C GLN A 270 12.84 3.14 -14.18
N THR A 271 13.23 1.95 -13.69
CA THR A 271 14.02 0.97 -14.44
C THR A 271 13.32 -0.39 -14.38
N ARG A 272 13.32 -1.15 -15.49
CA ARG A 272 12.66 -2.47 -15.53
C ARG A 272 13.52 -3.54 -14.86
N VAL A 273 12.86 -4.51 -14.22
CA VAL A 273 13.50 -5.64 -13.52
C VAL A 273 14.57 -6.33 -14.37
N GLU A 274 14.28 -6.69 -15.62
CA GLU A 274 15.23 -7.40 -16.49
C GLU A 274 16.48 -6.56 -16.80
N ALA A 275 16.35 -5.24 -16.87
CA ALA A 275 17.50 -4.36 -17.06
C ALA A 275 18.33 -4.24 -15.78
N VAL A 276 17.74 -4.39 -14.59
CA VAL A 276 18.43 -4.24 -13.30
C VAL A 276 19.27 -5.46 -12.94
N LYS A 277 18.83 -6.69 -13.23
CA LYS A 277 19.51 -7.94 -12.82
C LYS A 277 21.04 -7.93 -13.01
N PRO A 278 21.60 -7.71 -14.21
CA PRO A 278 23.06 -7.74 -14.40
C PRO A 278 23.78 -6.59 -13.68
N TYR A 279 23.10 -5.46 -13.44
CA TYR A 279 23.67 -4.34 -12.70
C TYR A 279 23.68 -4.61 -11.20
N TYR A 280 22.63 -5.23 -10.69
CA TYR A 280 22.57 -5.67 -9.31
C TYR A 280 23.68 -6.68 -9.03
N ASP A 281 23.83 -7.70 -9.88
CA ASP A 281 24.83 -8.76 -9.68
C ASP A 281 26.27 -8.19 -9.61
N ARG A 282 26.66 -7.34 -10.58
CA ARG A 282 28.00 -6.70 -10.57
C ARG A 282 28.20 -5.74 -9.39
N PHE A 283 27.13 -5.06 -8.97
CA PHE A 283 27.17 -4.12 -7.86
C PHE A 283 27.39 -4.87 -6.55
N MET A 284 26.61 -5.92 -6.30
CA MET A 284 26.71 -6.75 -5.09
C MET A 284 28.04 -7.51 -5.01
N GLN A 285 28.64 -7.90 -6.14
CA GLN A 285 29.97 -8.51 -6.17
C GLN A 285 31.08 -7.52 -5.76
N THR A 286 30.94 -6.25 -6.12
CA THR A 286 31.98 -5.23 -5.88
C THR A 286 31.79 -4.52 -4.54
N LEU A 287 30.54 -4.26 -4.18
CA LEU A 287 30.10 -3.55 -2.98
C LEU A 287 29.08 -4.45 -2.26
N PRO A 288 29.55 -5.46 -1.49
CA PRO A 288 28.65 -6.47 -0.91
C PRO A 288 27.88 -5.98 0.31
N ASP A 289 28.30 -4.88 0.93
CA ASP A 289 27.72 -4.36 2.17
C ASP A 289 27.73 -2.81 2.25
N ILE A 290 27.12 -2.28 3.31
CA ILE A 290 27.02 -0.84 3.58
C ILE A 290 28.40 -0.21 3.76
N ALA A 291 29.34 -0.90 4.42
CA ALA A 291 30.68 -0.38 4.67
C ALA A 291 31.47 -0.21 3.37
N SER A 292 31.42 -1.21 2.49
CA SER A 292 32.04 -1.18 1.17
C SER A 292 31.43 -0.07 0.30
N LEU A 293 30.10 0.09 0.33
CA LEU A 293 29.41 1.16 -0.37
C LEU A 293 29.81 2.55 0.15
N ALA A 294 29.93 2.73 1.47
CA ALA A 294 30.31 3.99 2.08
C ALA A 294 31.75 4.40 1.72
N ALA A 295 32.66 3.43 1.67
CA ALA A 295 34.07 3.65 1.34
C ALA A 295 34.37 3.79 -0.17
N ALA A 296 33.40 3.49 -1.04
CA ALA A 296 33.60 3.49 -2.48
C ALA A 296 33.87 4.88 -3.06
N GLU A 297 34.87 4.97 -3.93
CA GLU A 297 35.18 6.19 -4.69
C GLU A 297 34.08 6.51 -5.72
N GLU A 298 33.88 7.80 -6.01
CA GLU A 298 32.82 8.25 -6.93
C GLU A 298 32.97 7.61 -8.33
N GLU A 299 34.19 7.44 -8.84
CA GLU A 299 34.44 6.86 -10.16
C GLU A 299 33.97 5.40 -10.22
N THR A 300 34.27 4.60 -9.19
CA THR A 300 33.79 3.21 -9.06
C THR A 300 32.27 3.16 -9.04
N LEU A 301 31.62 4.03 -8.26
CA LEU A 301 30.16 4.11 -8.18
C LEU A 301 29.53 4.45 -9.54
N LEU A 302 30.05 5.46 -10.23
CA LEU A 302 29.56 5.87 -11.55
C LEU A 302 29.78 4.78 -12.59
N LYS A 303 30.89 4.04 -12.52
CA LYS A 303 31.19 2.91 -13.41
C LYS A 303 30.22 1.75 -13.18
N LEU A 304 30.00 1.36 -11.93
CA LEU A 304 29.01 0.32 -11.56
C LEU A 304 27.57 0.71 -11.93
N TRP A 305 27.27 2.01 -12.03
CA TRP A 305 25.95 2.53 -12.43
C TRP A 305 25.85 2.89 -13.92
N GLU A 306 26.95 2.84 -14.68
CA GLU A 306 27.03 3.26 -16.08
C GLU A 306 26.01 2.48 -16.91
N GLY A 307 25.02 3.19 -17.44
CA GLY A 307 23.94 2.63 -18.27
C GLY A 307 22.55 2.61 -17.61
N LEU A 308 22.44 2.66 -16.27
CA LEU A 308 21.14 2.69 -15.57
C LEU A 308 20.46 4.06 -15.63
N GLY A 309 21.22 5.13 -15.88
CA GLY A 309 20.73 6.50 -15.83
C GLY A 309 20.38 6.98 -14.40
N TYR A 310 19.97 8.25 -14.29
CA TYR A 310 19.67 8.90 -13.01
C TYR A 310 20.79 8.75 -11.96
N TYR A 311 22.02 9.14 -12.31
CA TYR A 311 23.24 8.96 -11.50
C TYR A 311 23.20 9.60 -10.10
N ASN A 312 22.30 10.56 -9.85
CA ASN A 312 22.10 11.06 -8.49
C ASN A 312 21.60 9.97 -7.52
N ARG A 313 20.98 8.89 -8.03
CA ARG A 313 20.58 7.74 -7.22
C ARG A 313 21.77 7.09 -6.53
N VAL A 314 22.81 6.72 -7.28
CA VAL A 314 24.01 6.07 -6.69
C VAL A 314 24.79 7.01 -5.77
N ARG A 315 24.80 8.30 -6.08
CA ARG A 315 25.41 9.31 -5.19
C ARG A 315 24.67 9.43 -3.86
N ASN A 316 23.35 9.48 -3.89
CA ASN A 316 22.55 9.52 -2.68
C ASN A 316 22.66 8.20 -1.91
N LEU A 317 22.73 7.07 -2.62
CA LEU A 317 22.98 5.75 -2.03
C LEU A 317 24.28 5.74 -1.22
N ASN A 318 25.40 6.22 -1.79
CA ASN A 318 26.67 6.32 -1.08
C ASN A 318 26.59 7.33 0.10
N LYS A 319 26.01 8.52 -0.08
CA LYS A 319 25.83 9.49 1.02
C LYS A 319 25.04 8.91 2.19
N ALA A 320 23.97 8.17 1.91
CA ALA A 320 23.20 7.49 2.93
C ALA A 320 24.00 6.35 3.59
N ALA A 321 24.85 5.64 2.84
CA ALA A 321 25.70 4.60 3.42
C ALA A 321 26.73 5.20 4.40
N VAL A 322 27.35 6.33 4.03
CA VAL A 322 28.22 7.10 4.92
C VAL A 322 27.48 7.52 6.18
N MET A 323 26.29 8.10 6.05
CA MET A 323 25.44 8.47 7.19
C MET A 323 25.08 7.27 8.08
N ILE A 324 24.78 6.09 7.51
CA ILE A 324 24.53 4.87 8.27
C ILE A 324 25.76 4.43 9.07
N MET A 325 26.97 4.54 8.48
CA MET A 325 28.21 4.22 9.17
C MET A 325 28.48 5.19 10.34
N GLU A 326 28.28 6.49 10.12
CA GLU A 326 28.60 7.54 11.09
C GLU A 326 27.56 7.66 12.22
N GLU A 327 26.26 7.62 11.90
CA GLU A 327 25.18 7.93 12.84
C GLU A 327 24.52 6.66 13.42
N TYR A 328 24.55 5.53 12.70
CA TYR A 328 23.84 4.30 13.07
C TYR A 328 24.79 3.10 13.27
N GLY A 329 26.10 3.34 13.36
CA GLY A 329 27.09 2.30 13.65
C GLY A 329 27.19 1.22 12.57
N GLY A 330 26.90 1.57 11.32
CA GLY A 330 26.94 0.65 10.18
C GLY A 330 25.71 -0.25 10.02
N ARG A 331 24.70 -0.10 10.87
CA ARG A 331 23.43 -0.82 10.77
C ARG A 331 22.33 0.13 10.26
N MET A 332 21.69 -0.22 9.15
CA MET A 332 20.55 0.54 8.65
C MET A 332 19.44 0.59 9.71
N PRO A 333 18.82 1.75 9.99
CA PRO A 333 17.69 1.83 10.92
C PRO A 333 16.50 0.99 10.44
N ASP A 334 15.66 0.52 11.36
CA ASP A 334 14.49 -0.31 11.08
C ASP A 334 13.15 0.42 11.16
N GLU A 335 13.12 1.58 11.82
CA GLU A 335 11.95 2.46 11.91
C GLU A 335 11.77 3.29 10.63
N TYR A 336 10.52 3.37 10.15
CA TYR A 336 10.18 3.99 8.86
C TYR A 336 10.64 5.46 8.78
N GLU A 337 10.43 6.23 9.86
CA GLU A 337 10.77 7.64 9.96
C GLU A 337 12.28 7.85 9.88
N GLU A 338 13.08 6.98 10.50
CA GLU A 338 14.55 7.06 10.45
C GLU A 338 15.08 6.65 9.08
N ILE A 339 14.52 5.59 8.47
CA ILE A 339 14.85 5.18 7.10
C ILE A 339 14.56 6.32 6.11
N GLN A 340 13.44 7.03 6.27
CA GLN A 340 13.03 8.12 5.37
C GLN A 340 13.96 9.34 5.45
N LYS A 341 14.69 9.55 6.56
CA LYS A 341 15.66 10.66 6.67
C LYS A 341 16.90 10.45 5.80
N LEU A 342 17.20 9.21 5.41
CA LEU A 342 18.40 8.88 4.65
C LEU A 342 18.37 9.50 3.24
N PRO A 343 19.51 10.06 2.77
CA PRO A 343 19.62 10.66 1.44
C PRO A 343 19.09 9.77 0.30
N GLY A 344 18.16 10.30 -0.50
CA GLY A 344 17.61 9.61 -1.67
C GLY A 344 16.52 8.58 -1.35
N ILE A 345 16.13 8.41 -0.09
CA ILE A 345 15.03 7.54 0.32
C ILE A 345 13.76 8.38 0.50
N GLY A 346 12.75 8.12 -0.32
CA GLY A 346 11.40 8.69 -0.18
C GLY A 346 10.43 7.72 0.49
N SER A 347 9.16 8.11 0.66
CA SER A 347 8.13 7.29 1.33
C SER A 347 8.00 5.87 0.76
N TYR A 348 8.10 5.74 -0.57
CA TYR A 348 8.07 4.44 -1.25
C TYR A 348 9.21 3.52 -0.79
N THR A 349 10.45 3.99 -0.88
CA THR A 349 11.64 3.18 -0.56
C THR A 349 11.73 2.91 0.93
N ALA A 350 11.34 3.88 1.78
CA ALA A 350 11.24 3.66 3.22
C ALA A 350 10.21 2.56 3.55
N GLY A 351 9.02 2.61 2.94
CA GLY A 351 8.00 1.58 3.09
C GLY A 351 8.48 0.21 2.61
N ALA A 352 9.18 0.16 1.47
CA ALA A 352 9.71 -1.08 0.92
C ALA A 352 10.77 -1.70 1.86
N ILE A 353 11.75 -0.92 2.34
CA ILE A 353 12.78 -1.42 3.26
C ILE A 353 12.16 -1.87 4.59
N ALA A 354 11.35 -0.99 5.22
CA ALA A 354 10.74 -1.27 6.51
C ALA A 354 9.85 -2.53 6.47
N SER A 355 9.07 -2.71 5.40
CA SER A 355 8.17 -3.86 5.30
C SER A 355 8.84 -5.14 4.84
N ILE A 356 9.74 -5.08 3.86
CA ILE A 356 10.35 -6.28 3.27
C ILE A 356 11.47 -6.81 4.16
N ALA A 357 12.37 -5.93 4.63
CA ALA A 357 13.55 -6.35 5.38
C ALA A 357 13.31 -6.44 6.90
N TYR A 358 12.41 -5.60 7.43
CA TYR A 358 12.17 -5.50 8.87
C TYR A 358 10.77 -5.93 9.31
N HIS A 359 9.94 -6.41 8.37
CA HIS A 359 8.57 -6.86 8.64
C HIS A 359 7.69 -5.82 9.35
N ARG A 360 8.03 -4.52 9.20
CA ARG A 360 7.23 -3.42 9.76
C ARG A 360 6.05 -3.12 8.86
N LYS A 361 4.91 -2.80 9.46
CA LYS A 361 3.71 -2.39 8.74
C LYS A 361 3.91 -0.99 8.14
N ALA A 362 4.44 -0.95 6.92
CA ALA A 362 4.71 0.29 6.19
C ALA A 362 4.37 0.13 4.70
N PRO A 363 3.36 0.83 4.17
CA PRO A 363 2.98 0.75 2.75
C PRO A 363 4.08 1.25 1.81
N ALA A 364 4.31 0.53 0.71
CA ALA A 364 5.25 0.92 -0.34
C ALA A 364 4.49 1.30 -1.63
N VAL A 365 4.15 2.58 -1.77
CA VAL A 365 3.30 3.07 -2.87
C VAL A 365 4.12 3.68 -4.01
N ASP A 366 4.20 2.98 -5.14
CA ASP A 366 4.78 3.46 -6.40
C ASP A 366 3.71 3.78 -7.47
N GLY A 367 4.16 4.12 -8.68
CA GLY A 367 3.27 4.36 -9.82
C GLY A 367 2.51 3.11 -10.30
N ASN A 368 2.98 1.90 -9.97
CA ASN A 368 2.23 0.67 -10.22
C ASN A 368 1.07 0.55 -9.24
N VAL A 369 1.34 0.65 -7.94
CA VAL A 369 0.33 0.59 -6.88
C VAL A 369 -0.74 1.65 -7.09
N LEU A 370 -0.37 2.91 -7.38
CA LEU A 370 -1.33 3.98 -7.66
C LEU A 370 -2.24 3.65 -8.86
N ARG A 371 -1.71 3.05 -9.94
CA ARG A 371 -2.52 2.59 -11.06
C ARG A 371 -3.47 1.46 -10.66
N VAL A 372 -2.95 0.44 -9.99
CA VAL A 372 -3.75 -0.73 -9.62
C VAL A 372 -4.91 -0.30 -8.71
N LEU A 373 -4.63 0.50 -7.69
CA LEU A 373 -5.66 0.98 -6.76
C LEU A 373 -6.60 2.01 -7.40
N GLY A 374 -6.09 2.82 -8.32
CA GLY A 374 -6.92 3.72 -9.14
C GLY A 374 -7.97 2.96 -9.94
N ARG A 375 -7.59 1.85 -10.59
CA ARG A 375 -8.52 0.97 -11.31
C ARG A 375 -9.45 0.21 -10.37
N LEU A 376 -8.90 -0.39 -9.30
CA LEU A 376 -9.68 -1.16 -8.32
C LEU A 376 -10.85 -0.35 -7.77
N ARG A 377 -10.66 0.96 -7.54
CA ARG A 377 -11.65 1.84 -6.90
C ARG A 377 -12.35 2.83 -7.85
N MET A 378 -11.99 2.86 -9.13
CA MET A 378 -12.34 3.96 -10.05
C MET A 378 -12.03 5.34 -9.44
N ASP A 379 -10.83 5.47 -8.88
CA ASP A 379 -10.39 6.69 -8.20
C ASP A 379 -9.97 7.75 -9.23
N GLY A 380 -10.76 8.82 -9.33
CA GLY A 380 -10.50 9.95 -10.23
C GLY A 380 -9.38 10.89 -9.79
N GLY A 381 -8.73 10.63 -8.65
CA GLY A 381 -7.60 11.42 -8.17
C GLY A 381 -6.41 11.40 -9.12
N ASP A 382 -5.86 12.58 -9.43
CA ASP A 382 -4.65 12.69 -10.26
C ASP A 382 -3.43 12.14 -9.51
N ILE A 383 -2.91 11.01 -9.97
CA ILE A 383 -1.80 10.31 -9.31
C ILE A 383 -0.47 11.08 -9.38
N MET A 384 -0.42 12.20 -10.11
CA MET A 384 0.71 13.12 -10.10
C MET A 384 0.75 14.02 -8.87
N GLN A 385 -0.35 14.09 -8.09
CA GLN A 385 -0.44 14.90 -6.89
C GLN A 385 0.03 14.16 -5.64
N GLN A 386 0.86 14.82 -4.83
CA GLN A 386 1.37 14.24 -3.58
C GLN A 386 0.25 13.94 -2.56
N SER A 387 -0.83 14.72 -2.56
CA SER A 387 -2.01 14.50 -1.72
C SER A 387 -2.69 13.16 -2.02
N VAL A 388 -2.81 12.78 -3.30
CA VAL A 388 -3.39 11.50 -3.73
C VAL A 388 -2.51 10.35 -3.26
N LYS A 389 -1.18 10.46 -3.42
CA LYS A 389 -0.24 9.45 -2.93
C LYS A 389 -0.34 9.26 -1.42
N LYS A 390 -0.30 10.37 -0.66
CA LYS A 390 -0.39 10.35 0.80
C LYS A 390 -1.69 9.69 1.29
N ARG A 391 -2.84 10.05 0.68
CA ARG A 391 -4.13 9.41 0.99
C ARG A 391 -4.08 7.90 0.76
N VAL A 392 -3.51 7.46 -0.35
CA VAL A 392 -3.38 6.01 -0.65
C VAL A 392 -2.46 5.30 0.34
N GLU A 393 -1.35 5.93 0.73
CA GLU A 393 -0.45 5.42 1.77
C GLU A 393 -1.19 5.23 3.11
N GLU A 394 -1.95 6.24 3.57
CA GLU A 394 -2.73 6.18 4.81
C GLU A 394 -3.83 5.11 4.76
N GLU A 395 -4.55 5.01 3.66
CA GLU A 395 -5.61 4.01 3.48
C GLU A 395 -5.05 2.58 3.45
N LEU A 396 -3.90 2.37 2.79
CA LEU A 396 -3.22 1.08 2.79
C LEU A 396 -2.72 0.74 4.20
N PHE A 397 -2.12 1.69 4.92
CA PHE A 397 -1.66 1.46 6.30
C PHE A 397 -2.80 0.93 7.19
N LEU A 398 -4.02 1.47 7.07
CA LEU A 398 -5.17 1.01 7.85
C LEU A 398 -5.67 -0.37 7.44
N SER A 399 -5.51 -0.75 6.17
CA SER A 399 -6.03 -2.01 5.61
C SER A 399 -5.03 -3.17 5.61
N MET A 400 -3.74 -2.87 5.67
CA MET A 400 -2.64 -3.83 5.60
C MET A 400 -2.55 -4.65 6.89
N GLY A 401 -2.48 -5.97 6.75
CA GLY A 401 -2.21 -6.92 7.82
C GLY A 401 -0.79 -6.80 8.36
N GLU A 402 -0.60 -7.26 9.59
CA GLU A 402 0.68 -7.17 10.32
C GLU A 402 1.56 -8.42 10.11
N GLU A 403 0.99 -9.53 9.63
CA GLU A 403 1.73 -10.80 9.50
C GLU A 403 2.74 -10.80 8.35
N ARG A 404 2.35 -10.26 7.18
CA ARG A 404 3.16 -10.33 5.95
C ARG A 404 3.21 -8.99 5.18
N PRO A 405 3.59 -7.87 5.82
CA PRO A 405 3.55 -6.56 5.17
C PRO A 405 4.50 -6.47 3.97
N GLY A 406 5.69 -7.06 4.06
CA GLY A 406 6.65 -7.12 2.95
C GLY A 406 6.10 -7.84 1.73
N ASP A 407 5.52 -9.03 1.91
CA ASP A 407 4.92 -9.80 0.81
C ASP A 407 3.71 -9.09 0.22
N PHE A 408 2.89 -8.44 1.05
CA PHE A 408 1.76 -7.66 0.57
C PHE A 408 2.22 -6.53 -0.37
N ASN A 409 3.23 -5.76 0.02
CA ASN A 409 3.79 -4.70 -0.81
C ASN A 409 4.39 -5.26 -2.10
N GLN A 410 5.19 -6.33 -2.02
CA GLN A 410 5.77 -6.95 -3.20
C GLN A 410 4.71 -7.52 -4.14
N ALA A 411 3.63 -8.10 -3.60
CA ALA A 411 2.52 -8.63 -4.37
C ALA A 411 1.75 -7.52 -5.09
N LEU A 412 1.55 -6.36 -4.46
CA LEU A 412 0.94 -5.18 -5.12
C LEU A 412 1.78 -4.71 -6.31
N MET A 413 3.10 -4.59 -6.12
CA MET A 413 4.02 -4.19 -7.18
C MET A 413 4.03 -5.23 -8.32
N GLU A 414 4.06 -6.52 -7.97
CA GLU A 414 4.04 -7.64 -8.91
C GLU A 414 2.74 -7.64 -9.73
N LEU A 415 1.60 -7.43 -9.09
CA LEU A 415 0.30 -7.36 -9.73
C LEU A 415 0.26 -6.23 -10.76
N GLY A 416 0.76 -5.04 -10.39
CA GLY A 416 0.87 -3.92 -11.31
C GLY A 416 1.84 -4.18 -12.46
N ALA A 417 2.95 -4.87 -12.21
CA ALA A 417 3.96 -5.15 -13.22
C ALA A 417 3.53 -6.22 -14.25
N MET A 418 2.82 -7.26 -13.81
CA MET A 418 2.60 -8.47 -14.61
C MET A 418 1.16 -8.62 -15.14
N VAL A 419 0.18 -8.07 -14.43
CA VAL A 419 -1.25 -8.29 -14.72
C VAL A 419 -1.95 -6.98 -15.04
N CYS A 420 -1.94 -6.05 -14.09
CA CYS A 420 -2.58 -4.74 -14.21
C CYS A 420 -1.63 -3.73 -14.88
N ILE A 421 -1.23 -4.04 -16.12
CA ILE A 421 -0.19 -3.33 -16.88
C ILE A 421 -0.65 -1.94 -17.37
N PRO A 422 0.29 -0.99 -17.57
CA PRO A 422 -0.01 0.31 -18.17
C PRO A 422 -0.03 0.25 -19.71
N ASN A 423 -0.60 1.27 -20.36
CA ASN A 423 -0.53 1.50 -21.82
C ASN A 423 -1.03 0.33 -22.69
N GLY A 424 -2.04 -0.40 -22.20
CA GLY A 424 -2.66 -1.52 -22.89
C GLY A 424 -3.76 -2.14 -22.04
N GLU A 425 -4.39 -3.18 -22.57
CA GLU A 425 -5.42 -3.93 -21.86
C GLU A 425 -4.79 -4.73 -20.70
N PRO A 426 -5.26 -4.53 -19.46
CA PRO A 426 -4.82 -5.36 -18.34
C PRO A 426 -5.31 -6.80 -18.49
N ARG A 427 -4.58 -7.74 -17.91
CA ARG A 427 -4.92 -9.18 -17.94
C ARG A 427 -5.95 -9.51 -16.86
N CYS A 428 -7.13 -8.91 -16.91
CA CYS A 428 -8.12 -9.00 -15.83
C CYS A 428 -8.52 -10.43 -15.45
N GLY A 429 -8.62 -11.36 -16.41
CA GLY A 429 -8.89 -12.77 -16.13
C GLY A 429 -7.77 -13.53 -15.38
N GLN A 430 -6.60 -12.90 -15.15
CA GLN A 430 -5.52 -13.42 -14.30
C GLN A 430 -5.41 -12.65 -12.96
N CYS A 431 -6.27 -11.64 -12.75
CA CYS A 431 -6.21 -10.76 -11.59
C CYS A 431 -6.90 -11.42 -10.39
N PRO A 432 -6.25 -11.48 -9.20
CA PRO A 432 -6.89 -11.97 -7.98
C PRO A 432 -8.09 -11.12 -7.52
N TRP A 433 -8.27 -9.94 -8.12
CA TRP A 433 -9.31 -8.98 -7.77
C TRP A 433 -10.32 -8.76 -8.89
N GLU A 434 -10.42 -9.68 -9.85
CA GLU A 434 -11.40 -9.62 -10.94
C GLU A 434 -12.80 -9.23 -10.45
N ASN A 435 -13.31 -9.95 -9.43
CA ASN A 435 -14.64 -9.71 -8.85
C ASN A 435 -14.72 -8.51 -7.90
N LEU A 436 -13.59 -7.89 -7.56
CA LEU A 436 -13.50 -6.74 -6.65
C LEU A 436 -13.27 -5.41 -7.39
N CYS A 437 -12.71 -5.46 -8.60
CA CYS A 437 -12.28 -4.29 -9.36
C CYS A 437 -13.46 -3.53 -9.96
N LEU A 438 -13.70 -2.30 -9.47
CA LEU A 438 -14.79 -1.45 -9.96
C LEU A 438 -14.59 -1.08 -11.44
N ALA A 439 -13.38 -0.70 -11.85
CA ALA A 439 -13.14 -0.37 -13.26
C ALA A 439 -13.33 -1.58 -14.19
N HIS A 440 -13.03 -2.79 -13.73
CA HIS A 440 -13.23 -4.00 -14.55
C HIS A 440 -14.70 -4.32 -14.73
N ARG A 441 -15.50 -4.22 -13.65
CA ARG A 441 -16.95 -4.41 -13.71
C ARG A 441 -17.63 -3.46 -14.69
N GLU A 442 -17.11 -2.25 -14.83
CA GLU A 442 -17.63 -1.23 -15.75
C GLU A 442 -16.94 -1.21 -17.12
N GLY A 443 -15.88 -2.00 -17.34
CA GLY A 443 -15.09 -2.00 -18.58
C GLY A 443 -14.32 -0.69 -18.84
N ARG A 444 -13.87 -0.01 -17.78
CA ARG A 444 -13.25 1.33 -17.80
C ARG A 444 -11.80 1.34 -17.32
N GLU A 445 -11.09 0.21 -17.36
CA GLU A 445 -9.73 0.10 -16.81
C GLU A 445 -8.71 1.00 -17.51
N THR A 446 -8.93 1.33 -18.78
CA THR A 446 -8.07 2.19 -19.59
C THR A 446 -8.20 3.68 -19.25
N GLU A 447 -9.28 4.07 -18.58
CA GLU A 447 -9.50 5.45 -18.10
C GLU A 447 -8.71 5.76 -16.83
N PHE A 448 -8.24 4.72 -16.12
CA PHE A 448 -7.50 4.85 -14.87
C PHE A 448 -6.04 4.38 -15.00
N PRO A 449 -5.10 5.04 -14.32
CA PRO A 449 -5.31 6.14 -13.38
C PRO A 449 -5.38 7.49 -14.11
N VAL A 450 -6.04 8.47 -13.49
CA VAL A 450 -6.02 9.86 -13.96
C VAL A 450 -4.62 10.43 -13.78
N LYS A 451 -4.10 11.07 -14.83
CA LYS A 451 -2.78 11.73 -14.83
C LYS A 451 -2.87 13.06 -15.54
N SER A 452 -2.37 14.12 -14.89
CA SER A 452 -2.15 15.39 -15.57
C SER A 452 -1.13 15.27 -16.70
N ALA A 453 -1.35 16.05 -17.77
CA ALA A 453 -0.44 16.11 -18.91
C ALA A 453 0.94 16.60 -18.47
N LYS A 454 1.99 15.97 -19.02
CA LYS A 454 3.38 16.42 -18.79
C LYS A 454 3.63 17.70 -19.56
N LYS A 455 4.46 18.59 -18.99
CA LYS A 455 4.99 19.75 -19.72
C LYS A 455 5.78 19.28 -20.96
N PRO A 456 5.72 20.01 -22.08
CA PRO A 456 6.54 19.71 -23.24
C PRO A 456 8.02 19.77 -22.87
N ARG A 457 8.83 18.91 -23.48
CA ARG A 457 10.27 18.86 -23.26
C ARG A 457 10.94 20.06 -23.91
N THR A 458 12.01 20.56 -23.29
CA THR A 458 12.89 21.57 -23.92
C THR A 458 13.83 20.87 -24.90
N ILE A 459 13.97 21.40 -26.12
CA ILE A 459 14.91 20.89 -27.12
C ILE A 459 16.20 21.71 -27.04
N GLU A 460 17.34 21.03 -26.97
CA GLU A 460 18.68 21.64 -27.11
C GLU A 460 19.39 21.05 -28.31
N GLU A 461 19.89 21.92 -29.19
CA GLU A 461 20.76 21.54 -30.29
C GLU A 461 22.23 21.61 -29.87
N LYS A 462 23.02 20.63 -30.31
CA LYS A 462 24.45 20.54 -30.01
C LYS A 462 25.24 19.95 -31.17
N THR A 463 26.49 20.34 -31.31
CA THR A 463 27.47 19.70 -32.18
C THR A 463 28.54 19.02 -31.33
N VAL A 464 28.64 17.71 -31.41
CA VAL A 464 29.55 16.84 -30.65
C VAL A 464 30.83 16.61 -31.45
N LEU A 465 31.99 16.70 -30.80
CA LEU A 465 33.30 16.59 -31.45
C LEU A 465 34.05 15.37 -30.90
N ILE A 466 34.35 14.41 -31.78
CA ILE A 466 35.20 13.25 -31.47
C ILE A 466 36.60 13.57 -31.94
N ILE A 467 37.41 14.13 -31.04
CA ILE A 467 38.76 14.63 -31.34
C ILE A 467 39.80 13.60 -30.88
N LEU A 468 40.63 13.16 -31.83
CA LEU A 468 41.65 12.15 -31.60
C LEU A 468 43.00 12.58 -32.18
N ASP A 469 44.09 12.35 -31.44
CA ASP A 469 45.43 12.21 -32.02
C ASP A 469 45.74 10.73 -32.25
N GLU A 470 47.01 10.38 -32.49
CA GLU A 470 47.47 9.01 -32.71
C GLU A 470 46.87 8.00 -31.72
N ASN A 471 46.97 8.29 -30.41
CA ASN A 471 46.72 7.34 -29.33
C ASN A 471 45.65 7.79 -28.31
N ARG A 472 45.31 9.08 -28.29
CA ARG A 472 44.50 9.72 -27.24
C ARG A 472 43.25 10.37 -27.77
N ALA A 473 42.35 10.65 -26.84
CA ALA A 473 41.06 11.27 -27.06
C ALA A 473 40.86 12.48 -26.15
N ALA A 474 40.23 13.53 -26.67
CA ALA A 474 39.75 14.62 -25.84
C ALA A 474 38.40 14.26 -25.21
N LEU A 475 38.34 14.35 -23.88
CA LEU A 475 37.12 14.24 -23.08
C LEU A 475 36.98 15.48 -22.19
N CYS A 476 35.76 15.80 -21.78
CA CYS A 476 35.47 16.82 -20.77
C CYS A 476 34.78 16.17 -19.57
N LYS A 477 35.14 16.59 -18.35
CA LYS A 477 34.37 16.23 -17.16
C LYS A 477 33.27 17.27 -16.95
N ARG A 478 32.02 16.82 -16.87
CA ARG A 478 30.88 17.71 -16.60
C ARG A 478 30.96 18.29 -15.19
N PRO A 479 30.41 19.50 -14.95
CA PRO A 479 30.33 20.08 -13.61
C PRO A 479 29.68 19.13 -12.59
N SER A 480 29.99 19.33 -11.30
CA SER A 480 29.45 18.51 -10.20
C SER A 480 27.95 18.69 -9.94
N LYS A 481 27.29 19.61 -10.66
CA LYS A 481 25.85 19.90 -10.58
C LYS A 481 25.22 19.93 -11.97
N GLY A 482 23.92 19.67 -12.02
CA GLY A 482 23.12 19.71 -13.26
C GLY A 482 22.97 18.35 -13.96
N LEU A 483 22.54 18.39 -15.22
CA LEU A 483 22.29 17.19 -16.02
C LEU A 483 23.59 16.40 -16.24
N LEU A 484 23.57 15.10 -15.95
CA LEU A 484 24.72 14.19 -16.07
C LEU A 484 25.95 14.69 -15.29
N ALA A 485 25.73 15.34 -14.14
CA ALA A 485 26.77 15.88 -13.28
C ALA A 485 27.91 14.88 -13.04
N GLY A 486 29.16 15.35 -13.10
CA GLY A 486 30.38 14.58 -12.85
C GLY A 486 30.73 13.48 -13.87
N MET A 487 29.88 13.24 -14.87
CA MET A 487 30.17 12.29 -15.94
C MET A 487 31.13 12.87 -16.98
N TYR A 488 31.72 11.99 -17.78
CA TYR A 488 32.59 12.39 -18.89
C TYR A 488 31.77 12.50 -20.18
N GLU A 489 32.12 13.46 -21.00
CA GLU A 489 31.49 13.68 -22.31
C GLU A 489 32.52 14.05 -23.36
N PHE A 490 32.11 13.92 -24.62
CA PHE A 490 32.89 14.45 -25.73
C PHE A 490 32.73 15.98 -25.78
N PRO A 491 33.78 16.73 -26.17
CA PRO A 491 33.68 18.17 -26.39
C PRO A 491 32.47 18.52 -27.27
N SER A 492 31.76 19.59 -26.95
CA SER A 492 30.57 19.98 -27.71
C SER A 492 30.37 21.48 -27.80
N ILE A 493 29.80 21.92 -28.92
CA ILE A 493 29.42 23.31 -29.22
C ILE A 493 27.90 23.43 -29.16
N SER A 494 27.39 24.53 -28.61
CA SER A 494 25.95 24.81 -28.59
C SER A 494 25.43 25.12 -30.00
N GLY A 495 24.25 24.59 -30.32
CA GLY A 495 23.61 24.71 -31.63
C GLY A 495 24.11 23.68 -32.64
N LYS A 496 23.44 23.63 -33.78
CA LYS A 496 23.92 22.90 -34.97
C LYS A 496 24.98 23.76 -35.68
N ARG A 497 26.18 23.22 -35.82
CA ARG A 497 27.33 23.88 -36.46
C ARG A 497 27.71 23.24 -37.79
N THR A 498 28.19 24.06 -38.72
CA THR A 498 28.79 23.59 -39.97
C THR A 498 30.24 23.14 -39.76
N GLU A 499 30.80 22.49 -40.78
CA GLU A 499 32.19 22.02 -40.74
C GLU A 499 33.17 23.20 -40.61
N GLU A 500 32.91 24.31 -41.31
CA GLU A 500 33.72 25.51 -41.27
C GLU A 500 33.72 26.17 -39.88
N GLU A 501 32.55 26.22 -39.22
CA GLU A 501 32.44 26.73 -37.85
C GLU A 501 33.23 25.85 -36.86
N VAL A 502 33.18 24.52 -37.04
CA VAL A 502 33.94 23.57 -36.21
C VAL A 502 35.45 23.73 -36.42
N LEU A 503 35.90 23.85 -37.67
CA LEU A 503 37.31 24.08 -38.00
C LEU A 503 37.83 25.40 -37.38
N SER A 504 37.04 26.48 -37.45
CA SER A 504 37.38 27.74 -36.80
C SER A 504 37.46 27.58 -35.27
N TYR A 505 36.48 26.92 -34.66
CA TYR A 505 36.44 26.68 -33.22
C TYR A 505 37.65 25.90 -32.69
N LEU A 506 38.13 24.90 -33.46
CA LEU A 506 39.30 24.10 -33.12
C LEU A 506 40.61 24.86 -33.31
N LYS A 507 40.70 25.64 -34.39
CA LYS A 507 41.85 26.51 -34.66
C LYS A 507 42.05 27.55 -33.56
N ASP A 508 40.96 28.15 -33.08
CA ASP A 508 40.99 29.13 -31.97
C ASP A 508 41.48 28.51 -30.65
N ARG A 509 41.44 27.17 -30.53
CA ARG A 509 41.96 26.39 -29.41
C ARG A 509 43.35 25.80 -29.65
N GLY A 510 44.01 26.18 -30.75
CA GLY A 510 45.36 25.73 -31.08
C GLY A 510 45.45 24.29 -31.57
N LEU A 511 44.34 23.67 -31.99
CA LEU A 511 44.34 22.31 -32.53
C LEU A 511 44.48 22.33 -34.06
N SER A 512 45.53 21.68 -34.59
CA SER A 512 45.72 21.54 -36.04
C SER A 512 44.95 20.32 -36.56
N VAL A 513 43.88 20.56 -37.31
CA VAL A 513 43.03 19.49 -37.86
C VAL A 513 43.67 18.89 -39.11
N LEU A 514 43.94 17.58 -39.08
CA LEU A 514 44.40 16.78 -40.22
C LEU A 514 43.25 16.24 -41.07
N ARG A 515 42.13 15.87 -40.43
CA ARG A 515 40.94 15.32 -41.08
C ARG A 515 39.71 15.63 -40.26
N ILE A 516 38.62 15.99 -40.92
CA ILE A 516 37.29 16.15 -40.32
C ILE A 516 36.27 15.36 -41.16
N GLU A 517 35.35 14.66 -40.50
CA GLU A 517 34.26 13.94 -41.16
C GLU A 517 32.95 14.14 -40.40
N PRO A 518 31.84 14.45 -41.08
CA PRO A 518 30.53 14.50 -40.44
C PRO A 518 30.12 13.10 -39.96
N LEU A 519 29.54 13.05 -38.76
CA LEU A 519 28.96 11.87 -38.15
C LEU A 519 27.44 11.91 -38.21
N ARG A 520 26.83 10.75 -38.00
CA ARG A 520 25.38 10.60 -37.98
C ARG A 520 24.74 11.51 -36.92
N GLU A 521 23.67 12.21 -37.32
CA GLU A 521 22.83 12.94 -36.37
C GLU A 521 22.13 11.99 -35.39
N CYS A 522 22.06 12.39 -34.12
CA CYS A 522 21.48 11.60 -33.05
C CYS A 522 20.50 12.44 -32.24
N ARG A 523 19.35 11.88 -31.90
CA ARG A 523 18.45 12.46 -30.91
C ARG A 523 18.48 11.62 -29.65
N HIS A 524 18.65 12.27 -28.50
CA HIS A 524 18.58 11.62 -27.20
C HIS A 524 17.53 12.26 -26.32
N ILE A 525 16.65 11.44 -25.75
CA ILE A 525 15.47 11.91 -25.01
C ILE A 525 15.69 11.69 -23.51
N PHE A 526 15.66 12.78 -22.75
CA PHE A 526 15.54 12.78 -21.30
C PHE A 526 14.08 13.00 -20.89
N THR A 527 13.78 12.85 -19.59
CA THR A 527 12.44 13.08 -19.06
C THR A 527 11.93 14.51 -19.24
N HIS A 528 12.82 15.51 -19.13
CA HIS A 528 12.47 16.94 -19.18
C HIS A 528 13.10 17.68 -20.37
N LYS A 529 13.96 17.01 -21.16
CA LYS A 529 14.79 17.62 -22.18
C LYS A 529 15.02 16.66 -23.34
N GLU A 530 15.28 17.18 -24.53
CA GLU A 530 15.73 16.42 -25.69
C GLU A 530 17.00 17.05 -26.26
N TRP A 531 18.01 16.24 -26.55
CA TRP A 531 19.23 16.65 -27.23
C TRP A 531 19.16 16.27 -28.69
N HIS A 532 19.30 17.25 -29.58
CA HIS A 532 19.45 17.08 -31.02
C HIS A 532 20.92 17.32 -31.35
N MET A 533 21.63 16.23 -31.64
CA MET A 533 23.07 16.25 -31.79
C MET A 533 23.47 16.02 -33.24
N THR A 534 24.32 16.90 -33.76
CA THR A 534 25.19 16.62 -34.90
C THR A 534 26.56 16.22 -34.38
N GLY A 535 27.35 15.47 -35.16
CA GLY A 535 28.68 15.04 -34.72
C GLY A 535 29.74 15.23 -35.80
N TYR A 536 30.98 15.43 -35.39
CA TYR A 536 32.15 15.41 -36.26
C TYR A 536 33.24 14.51 -35.68
N PHE A 537 33.86 13.70 -36.53
CA PHE A 537 35.09 12.97 -36.21
C PHE A 537 36.27 13.78 -36.70
N ILE A 538 37.23 14.03 -35.81
CA ILE A 538 38.33 14.96 -36.03
C ILE A 538 39.65 14.26 -35.67
N ARG A 539 40.56 14.19 -36.64
CA ARG A 539 41.95 13.78 -36.43
C ARG A 539 42.79 15.05 -36.32
N VAL A 540 43.54 15.21 -35.24
CA VAL A 540 44.51 16.29 -35.06
C VAL A 540 45.94 15.74 -35.14
N ASP A 541 46.91 16.62 -35.34
CA ASP A 541 48.34 16.30 -35.30
C ASP A 541 48.79 15.86 -33.91
N GLU A 542 48.46 16.64 -32.88
CA GLU A 542 48.80 16.36 -31.50
C GLU A 542 47.76 16.95 -30.54
N LEU A 543 47.32 16.16 -29.54
CA LEU A 543 46.64 16.69 -28.37
C LEU A 543 47.69 17.15 -27.34
N SER A 544 48.33 18.29 -27.59
CA SER A 544 49.34 18.87 -26.69
C SER A 544 48.71 19.67 -25.54
N ARG A 545 49.44 19.86 -24.43
CA ARG A 545 48.96 20.40 -23.13
C ARG A 545 48.48 21.87 -23.14
N GLN A 546 48.34 22.53 -24.29
CA GLN A 546 47.98 23.95 -24.38
C GLN A 546 46.49 24.27 -24.22
N THR A 547 45.62 23.27 -24.03
CA THR A 547 44.22 23.55 -23.67
C THR A 547 44.14 23.75 -22.16
N ASP A 548 43.83 24.97 -21.69
CA ASP A 548 43.78 25.46 -20.29
C ASP A 548 42.91 24.59 -19.33
N GLY A 549 43.29 23.33 -19.09
CA GLY A 549 42.54 22.38 -18.27
C GLY A 549 41.15 22.00 -18.80
N GLU A 550 40.75 22.44 -20.00
CA GLU A 550 39.41 22.22 -20.57
C GLU A 550 39.19 20.75 -21.01
N TYR A 551 40.27 20.08 -21.43
CA TYR A 551 40.23 18.70 -21.92
C TYR A 551 41.09 17.75 -21.09
N ILE A 552 40.56 16.53 -20.96
CA ILE A 552 41.22 15.37 -20.41
C ILE A 552 41.64 14.51 -21.60
N PHE A 553 42.94 14.31 -21.76
CA PHE A 553 43.47 13.46 -22.82
C PHE A 553 43.67 12.05 -22.30
N ALA A 554 42.82 11.14 -22.77
CA ALA A 554 42.76 9.77 -22.33
C ALA A 554 43.26 8.84 -23.44
N GLU A 555 44.06 7.83 -23.11
CA GLU A 555 44.27 6.71 -24.03
C GLU A 555 42.93 6.01 -24.32
N LYS A 556 42.75 5.51 -25.54
CA LYS A 556 41.47 4.92 -25.96
C LYS A 556 40.99 3.78 -25.04
N ASN A 557 41.92 2.93 -24.58
CA ASN A 557 41.62 1.82 -23.68
C ASN A 557 41.31 2.31 -22.27
N GLU A 558 42.10 3.26 -21.74
CA GLU A 558 41.82 3.88 -20.44
C GLU A 558 40.44 4.56 -20.43
N ALA A 559 40.06 5.22 -21.53
CA ALA A 559 38.77 5.87 -21.64
C ALA A 559 37.58 4.92 -21.56
N LYS A 560 37.74 3.69 -22.05
CA LYS A 560 36.69 2.67 -21.98
C LYS A 560 36.45 2.18 -20.56
N ASP A 561 37.53 2.03 -19.80
CA ASP A 561 37.49 1.34 -18.51
C ASP A 561 37.30 2.32 -17.35
N LYS A 562 37.89 3.52 -17.44
CA LYS A 562 37.97 4.50 -16.35
C LYS A 562 36.93 5.62 -16.43
N TYR A 563 36.60 6.11 -17.63
CA TYR A 563 35.78 7.31 -17.78
C TYR A 563 34.31 6.96 -18.10
N PRO A 564 33.35 7.18 -17.17
CA PRO A 564 31.94 6.90 -17.41
C PRO A 564 31.34 7.90 -18.38
N ILE A 565 31.05 7.45 -19.62
CA ILE A 565 30.41 8.24 -20.68
C ILE A 565 28.93 7.82 -20.77
N PRO A 566 27.97 8.76 -20.68
CA PRO A 566 26.56 8.42 -20.67
C PRO A 566 26.08 7.90 -22.02
N SER A 567 25.04 7.05 -21.98
CA SER A 567 24.40 6.47 -23.17
C SER A 567 23.84 7.50 -24.15
N ALA A 568 23.70 8.75 -23.72
CA ALA A 568 23.45 9.89 -24.60
C ALA A 568 24.43 9.98 -25.78
N TYR A 569 25.65 9.50 -25.61
CA TYR A 569 26.69 9.52 -26.62
C TYR A 569 26.96 8.16 -27.28
N ASP A 570 26.09 7.14 -27.11
CA ASP A 570 26.36 5.78 -27.61
C ASP A 570 26.62 5.71 -29.12
N VAL A 571 25.94 6.55 -29.91
CA VAL A 571 26.18 6.65 -31.36
C VAL A 571 27.61 7.11 -31.65
N TYR A 572 28.14 8.03 -30.85
CA TYR A 572 29.47 8.59 -31.03
C TYR A 572 30.57 7.75 -30.39
N ARG A 573 30.26 7.03 -29.30
CA ARG A 573 31.17 6.06 -28.67
C ARG A 573 31.66 5.00 -29.64
N LYS A 574 30.82 4.56 -30.59
CA LYS A 574 31.24 3.61 -31.62
C LYS A 574 32.38 4.15 -32.48
N TYR A 575 32.25 5.39 -32.96
CA TYR A 575 33.33 6.03 -33.74
C TYR A 575 34.59 6.27 -32.89
N PHE A 576 34.42 6.46 -31.59
CA PHE A 576 35.51 6.59 -30.66
C PHE A 576 36.29 5.28 -30.45
N TYR A 577 35.60 4.14 -30.33
CA TYR A 577 36.23 2.83 -30.04
C TYR A 577 36.56 1.98 -31.28
N GLU A 578 35.82 2.12 -32.38
CA GLU A 578 35.87 1.18 -33.52
C GLU A 578 36.58 1.73 -34.76
N LYS A 579 36.64 3.06 -34.98
CA LYS A 579 37.34 3.62 -36.16
C LYS A 579 38.85 3.71 -35.92
N ILE A 580 39.54 2.66 -36.35
CA ILE A 580 40.97 2.69 -36.73
C ILE A 580 41.01 2.56 -38.24
N VAL A 581 41.16 3.67 -38.96
CA VAL A 581 41.82 3.68 -40.28
C VAL A 581 42.57 4.99 -40.43
#